data_AF-A0A966QRZ4-F1
#
_entry.id   AF-A0A966QRZ4-F1
#
_cell.length_a   1.000
_cell.length_b   1.000
_cell.length_c   1.000
_cell.angle_alpha   90.00
_cell.angle_beta   90.00
_cell.angle_gamma   90.00
#
_symmetry.space_group_name_H-M   'P 1'
#
loop_
_entity.id
_entity.type
_entity.pdbx_description
1 polymer ?
#
loop_
_entity_poly.entity_id
_entity_poly.type
_entity_poly.pdbx_seq_one_letter_code
_entity_poly.pdbx_strand_id
1 'polypeptide(L)' 'MLAPESARWRAFQQVFADVVEHAGFAHIIPPMFEDLGVFLRVGETTEIVTKEMYDFDDKGGRRIALRPEQTASVCRAFV' A
#
# COMPACT_ATOMS: atom_id res chain seq x y z
N MET A 1 -15.91 5.20 -8.15
CA MET A 1 -16.29 4.34 -9.29
C MET A 1 -17.76 3.97 -9.19
N LEU A 2 -18.58 4.43 -10.12
CA LEU A 2 -20.02 4.07 -10.20
C LEU A 2 -20.22 2.94 -11.21
N ALA A 3 -21.43 2.36 -11.25
CA ALA A 3 -21.78 1.44 -12.33
C ALA A 3 -21.78 2.19 -13.68
N PRO A 4 -21.31 1.56 -14.78
CA PRO A 4 -20.86 0.16 -14.90
C PRO A 4 -19.37 -0.06 -14.58
N GLU A 5 -18.61 0.99 -14.31
CA GLU A 5 -17.16 0.94 -14.11
C GLU A 5 -16.77 0.09 -12.90
N SER A 6 -17.51 0.21 -11.79
CA SER A 6 -17.31 -0.63 -10.60
C SER A 6 -17.53 -2.13 -10.84
N ALA A 7 -18.40 -2.50 -11.79
CA ALA A 7 -18.59 -3.89 -12.19
C ALA A 7 -17.40 -4.41 -12.99
N ARG A 8 -16.86 -3.59 -13.91
CA ARG A 8 -15.64 -3.93 -14.65
C ARG A 8 -14.43 -4.08 -13.72
N TRP A 9 -14.30 -3.20 -12.73
CA TRP A 9 -13.23 -3.28 -11.74
C TRP A 9 -13.29 -4.58 -10.92
N ARG A 10 -14.48 -4.97 -10.44
CA ARG A 10 -14.66 -6.24 -9.73
C ARG A 10 -14.31 -7.45 -10.60
N ALA A 11 -14.75 -7.45 -11.86
CA ALA A 11 -14.41 -8.53 -12.79
C ALA A 11 -12.89 -8.64 -13.02
N PHE A 12 -12.19 -7.51 -13.16
CA PHE A 12 -10.74 -7.48 -13.26
C PHE A 12 -10.07 -8.05 -12.01
N GLN A 13 -10.51 -7.63 -10.81
CA GLN A 13 -9.96 -8.13 -9.55
C GLN A 13 -10.15 -9.64 -9.40
N GLN A 14 -11.30 -10.18 -9.81
CA GLN A 14 -11.56 -11.62 -9.77
C GLN A 14 -10.59 -12.39 -10.68
N VAL A 15 -10.45 -11.97 -11.94
CA VAL A 15 -9.53 -12.63 -12.90
C VAL A 15 -8.08 -12.56 -12.39
N PHE A 16 -7.66 -11.42 -11.85
CA PHE A 16 -6.32 -11.28 -11.28
C PHE A 16 -6.11 -12.24 -10.10
N ALA A 17 -7.06 -12.29 -9.16
CA ALA A 17 -7.00 -13.18 -8.00
C ALA A 17 -6.89 -14.65 -8.41
N ASP A 18 -7.75 -15.09 -9.32
CA ASP A 18 -7.74 -16.47 -9.83
C ASP A 18 -6.35 -16.82 -10.40
N VAL A 19 -5.75 -15.94 -11.22
CA VAL A 19 -4.43 -16.21 -11.83
C VAL A 19 -3.32 -16.32 -10.78
N VAL A 20 -3.25 -15.37 -9.84
CA VAL A 20 -2.14 -15.35 -8.86
C VAL A 20 -2.27 -16.45 -7.81
N GLU A 21 -3.49 -16.83 -7.43
CA GLU A 21 -3.74 -17.95 -6.52
C GLU A 21 -3.33 -19.29 -7.12
N HIS A 22 -3.62 -19.52 -8.41
CA HIS A 22 -3.13 -20.72 -9.12
C HIS A 22 -1.60 -20.75 -9.26
N ALA A 23 -0.95 -19.58 -9.23
CA ALA A 23 0.51 -19.48 -9.18
C ALA A 23 1.10 -19.60 -7.76
N GLY A 24 0.27 -19.84 -6.74
CA GLY A 24 0.70 -20.08 -5.35
C GLY A 24 0.91 -18.82 -4.51
N PHE A 25 0.49 -17.64 -5.01
CA PHE A 25 0.52 -16.41 -4.22
C PHE A 25 -0.71 -16.30 -3.33
N ALA A 26 -0.54 -15.74 -2.13
CA ALA A 26 -1.62 -15.42 -1.21
C ALA A 26 -1.88 -13.90 -1.18
N HIS A 27 -3.14 -13.51 -0.97
CA HIS A 27 -3.51 -12.11 -0.87
C HIS A 27 -3.08 -11.51 0.48
N ILE A 28 -2.53 -10.30 0.45
CA ILE A 28 -2.20 -9.50 1.64
C ILE A 28 -2.75 -8.09 1.49
N ILE A 29 -3.34 -7.57 2.58
CA ILE A 29 -3.76 -6.18 2.68
C ILE A 29 -2.98 -5.55 3.84
N PRO A 30 -1.87 -4.84 3.57
CA PRO A 30 -1.17 -4.10 4.61
C PRO A 30 -1.98 -2.86 5.05
N PRO A 31 -1.66 -2.28 6.22
CA PRO A 31 -2.27 -1.04 6.69
C PRO A 31 -2.20 0.09 5.66
N MET A 32 -3.19 1.00 5.68
CA MET A 32 -3.14 2.23 4.86
C MET A 32 -2.20 3.27 5.46
N PHE A 33 -2.19 3.37 6.80
CA PHE A 33 -1.26 4.23 7.53
C PHE A 33 -0.20 3.38 8.19
N GLU A 34 1.05 3.79 8.03
CA GLU A 34 2.22 3.14 8.63
C GLU A 34 3.05 4.20 9.35
N ASP A 35 3.96 3.76 10.23
CA ASP A 35 4.99 4.64 10.79
C ASP A 35 5.81 5.28 9.66
N LEU A 36 6.04 6.59 9.73
CA LEU A 36 6.77 7.32 8.69
C LEU A 36 8.14 6.69 8.39
N GLY A 37 8.80 6.13 9.41
CA GLY A 37 10.09 5.47 9.29
C GLY A 37 10.09 4.23 8.39
N VAL A 38 8.94 3.62 8.10
CA VAL A 38 8.82 2.51 7.13
C VAL A 38 9.23 2.98 5.73
N PHE A 39 8.86 4.21 5.34
CA PHE A 39 9.11 4.73 3.99
C PHE A 39 10.43 5.49 3.89
N LEU A 40 10.87 6.14 4.97
CA LEU A 40 12.15 6.84 5.00
C LEU A 40 13.35 5.89 4.84
N ARG A 41 13.25 4.66 5.37
CA ARG A 41 14.31 3.65 5.26
C ARG A 41 14.57 3.17 3.84
N VAL A 42 13.58 3.30 2.95
CA VAL A 42 13.66 2.82 1.56
C VAL A 42 14.23 3.89 0.64
N GLY A 43 14.24 5.17 1.06
CA GLY A 43 14.45 6.29 0.14
C GLY A 43 15.18 7.49 0.72
N GLU A 44 16.47 7.37 1.02
CA GLU A 44 17.36 8.55 1.01
C GLU A 44 17.50 9.15 -0.41
N THR A 45 16.93 8.54 -1.47
CA THR A 45 17.26 8.90 -2.86
C THR A 45 16.09 8.93 -3.88
N THR A 46 14.82 8.85 -3.46
CA THR A 46 13.68 8.95 -4.41
C THR A 46 12.81 10.16 -4.11
N GLU A 47 12.61 11.04 -5.11
CA GLU A 47 11.80 12.28 -5.02
C GLU A 47 10.36 12.05 -4.50
N ILE A 48 9.82 10.84 -4.68
CA ILE A 48 8.48 10.42 -4.22
C ILE A 48 8.37 10.51 -2.69
N VAL A 49 9.43 10.16 -1.95
CA VAL A 49 9.38 9.98 -0.49
C VAL A 49 9.32 11.31 0.28
N THR A 50 9.69 12.43 -0.34
CA THR A 50 9.85 13.70 0.39
C THR A 50 8.87 14.79 0.03
N LYS A 51 8.22 14.77 -1.15
CA LYS A 51 7.28 15.83 -1.56
C LYS A 51 5.84 15.39 -1.76
N GLU A 52 5.60 14.10 -1.98
CA GLU A 52 4.26 13.59 -2.31
C GLU A 52 3.64 12.73 -1.19
N MET A 53 4.39 12.43 -0.14
CA MET A 53 3.88 11.67 0.99
C MET A 53 2.92 12.51 1.84
N TYR A 54 1.80 11.88 2.19
CA TYR A 54 0.81 12.47 3.09
C TYR A 54 1.06 11.96 4.51
N ASP A 55 1.82 12.73 5.31
CA ASP A 55 2.15 12.41 6.69
C ASP A 55 1.55 13.42 7.70
N PHE A 56 1.33 12.95 8.92
CA PHE A 56 0.80 13.76 10.02
C PHE A 56 1.11 13.12 11.38
N ASP A 57 0.97 13.93 12.43
CA ASP A 57 1.05 13.46 13.80
C ASP A 57 -0.33 12.97 14.26
N ASP A 58 -0.40 11.72 14.71
CA ASP A 58 -1.63 11.14 15.25
C ASP A 58 -1.93 11.65 16.68
N LYS A 59 -3.08 11.26 17.24
CA LYS A 59 -3.47 11.67 18.61
C LYS A 59 -2.52 11.16 19.71
N GLY A 60 -1.67 10.19 19.41
CA GLY A 60 -0.66 9.64 20.32
C GLY A 60 0.72 10.29 20.16
N GLY A 61 0.86 11.31 19.30
CA GLY A 61 2.13 11.98 19.04
C GLY A 61 3.08 11.17 18.16
N ARG A 62 2.58 10.16 17.44
CA ARG A 62 3.37 9.38 16.48
C ARG A 62 3.24 10.01 15.10
N ARG A 63 4.34 10.08 14.36
CA ARG A 63 4.33 10.52 12.97
C ARG A 63 4.04 9.35 12.04
N ILE A 64 2.88 9.40 11.39
CA ILE A 64 2.41 8.34 10.48
C ILE A 64 2.20 8.91 9.08
N ALA A 65 2.28 8.05 8.07
CA ALA A 65 2.04 8.42 6.68
C ALA A 65 1.03 7.49 6.02
N LEU A 66 0.18 8.06 5.15
CA LEU A 66 -0.54 7.28 4.16
C LEU A 66 0.50 6.64 3.24
N ARG A 67 0.44 5.31 3.06
CA ARG A 67 1.40 4.61 2.22
C ARG A 67 1.43 5.22 0.80
N PRO A 68 2.59 5.63 0.27
CA PRO A 68 2.69 6.10 -1.11
C PRO A 68 2.70 4.93 -2.10
N GLU A 69 3.12 3.74 -1.64
CA GLU A 69 3.25 2.52 -2.43
C GLU A 69 3.05 1.28 -1.54
N GLN A 70 3.16 0.06 -2.08
CA GLN A 70 2.84 -1.18 -1.34
C GLN A 70 4.05 -2.01 -0.89
N THR A 71 5.18 -1.93 -1.58
CA THR A 71 6.37 -2.77 -1.40
C THR A 71 6.94 -2.64 0.01
N ALA A 72 7.16 -1.41 0.50
CA ALA A 72 7.71 -1.18 1.83
C ALA A 72 6.81 -1.74 2.93
N SER A 73 5.49 -1.58 2.80
CA SER A 73 4.52 -2.13 3.74
C SER A 73 4.48 -3.66 3.72
N VAL A 74 4.58 -4.29 2.54
CA VAL A 74 4.64 -5.76 2.42
C VAL A 74 5.94 -6.30 3.00
N CYS A 75 7.09 -5.70 2.68
CA CYS A 75 8.38 -6.08 3.25
C CYS A 75 8.37 -5.96 4.79
N ARG A 76 7.80 -4.87 5.33
CA ARG A 76 7.62 -4.70 6.79
C ARG A 76 6.70 -5.76 7.39
N ALA A 77 5.67 -6.22 6.67
CA ALA A 77 4.75 -7.23 7.17
C ALA A 77 5.34 -8.64 7.24
N PHE A 78 6.38 -8.90 6.43
CA PHE A 78 7.04 -10.20 6.39
C PHE A 78 8.04 -10.41 7.54
N VAL A 79 8.61 -9.33 8.08
CA VAL A 79 9.65 -9.33 9.13
C VAL A 79 9.01 -9.11 10.50
#